data_AF-A0A957QAG8-F1
#
_entry.id   AF-A0A957QAG8-F1
#
_cell.length_a   1.000
_cell.length_b   1.000
_cell.length_c   1.000
_cell.angle_alpha   90.00
_cell.angle_beta   90.00
_cell.angle_gamma   90.00
#
_symmetry.space_group_name_H-M   'P 1'
#
loop_
_entity.id
_entity.type
_entity.pdbx_description
1 polymer ?
#
loop_
_entity_poly.entity_id
_entity_poly.type
_entity_poly.pdbx_seq_one_letter_code
_entity_poly.pdbx_strand_id
1 'polypeptide(L)'
;MDYSQVYENSLHFSPRFQQFAETLAADLVARHDLHQKAIVEISCGKGDFLTMLCQLGGNQGYGFDPSYVGETVVAAGEGSVTFVKDFYSERYSDYPVDFLCCRHTLEHIEEPRGFMQMVRTILGERRLPLYFEVPNVLFTLRDLAIWDIIYEHCGYFNYSSLQQLFVQCGFTVCDVQPTYEGQFLYIEALPADATDPIQGIAGSAAAPSHIVEDVRSFAARYRTKVAAEQEKLAQIKATGQKAVIWGAGSKGITFLNMLQTEGTIDYAVDLNVRKQGKYITGTGQQIVSPEFLRSYQPAVVIVMNPIYMEEIRQMLASLDIDAELVSA
;
A
#
# COMPACT_ATOMS: atom_id res chain seq x y z
N MET A 1 6.62 -13.51 -9.05
CA MET A 1 5.14 -13.60 -9.02
C MET A 1 4.58 -13.14 -10.36
N ASP A 2 3.48 -13.71 -10.84
CA ASP A 2 2.81 -13.28 -12.07
C ASP A 2 1.65 -12.32 -11.73
N TYR A 3 1.84 -11.02 -11.95
CA TYR A 3 0.83 -9.98 -11.74
C TYR A 3 -0.07 -9.88 -12.98
N SER A 4 -1.02 -10.80 -13.08
CA SER A 4 -1.99 -10.83 -14.17
C SER A 4 -3.11 -9.80 -14.00
N GLN A 5 -3.94 -9.62 -15.03
CA GLN A 5 -5.12 -8.73 -15.00
C GLN A 5 -6.18 -9.12 -13.95
N VAL A 6 -6.09 -10.32 -13.38
CA VAL A 6 -6.98 -10.80 -12.30
C VAL A 6 -6.53 -10.25 -10.93
N TYR A 7 -5.31 -9.69 -10.84
CA TYR A 7 -4.80 -9.07 -9.62
C TYR A 7 -5.63 -7.83 -9.25
N GLU A 8 -6.08 -7.81 -7.99
CA GLU A 8 -6.96 -6.77 -7.46
C GLU A 8 -6.71 -6.57 -5.96
N ASN A 9 -5.96 -5.52 -5.63
CA ASN A 9 -5.66 -5.10 -4.27
C ASN A 9 -5.85 -3.59 -4.06
N SER A 10 -6.67 -2.93 -4.91
CA SER A 10 -6.91 -1.49 -4.78
C SER A 10 -7.55 -1.14 -3.43
N LEU A 11 -6.96 -0.15 -2.76
CA LEU A 11 -7.50 0.48 -1.54
C LEU A 11 -8.48 1.63 -1.86
N HIS A 12 -8.66 1.97 -3.15
CA HIS A 12 -9.43 3.13 -3.60
C HIS A 12 -10.95 3.02 -3.36
N PHE A 13 -11.44 1.96 -2.70
CA PHE A 13 -12.85 1.83 -2.29
C PHE A 13 -13.11 2.39 -0.88
N SER A 14 -12.08 2.68 -0.08
CA SER A 14 -12.22 3.31 1.24
C SER A 14 -12.19 4.84 1.10
N PRO A 15 -13.23 5.57 1.54
CA PRO A 15 -13.22 7.03 1.64
C PRO A 15 -11.99 7.58 2.36
N ARG A 16 -11.55 6.94 3.46
CA ARG A 16 -10.35 7.37 4.18
C ARG A 16 -9.09 7.28 3.32
N PHE A 17 -8.93 6.20 2.55
CA PHE A 17 -7.77 6.07 1.66
C PHE A 17 -7.87 7.01 0.46
N GLN A 18 -9.07 7.24 -0.09
CA GLN A 18 -9.31 8.23 -1.14
C GLN A 18 -8.88 9.63 -0.67
N GLN A 19 -9.32 10.05 0.51
CA GLN A 19 -8.94 11.35 1.09
C GLN A 19 -7.42 11.47 1.27
N PHE A 20 -6.76 10.41 1.71
CA PHE A 20 -5.30 10.37 1.80
C PHE A 20 -4.65 10.55 0.42
N ALA A 21 -5.09 9.81 -0.59
CA ALA A 21 -4.56 9.89 -1.94
C ALA A 21 -4.81 11.27 -2.58
N GLU A 22 -5.98 11.86 -2.38
CA GLU A 22 -6.33 13.22 -2.83
C GLU A 22 -5.44 14.27 -2.20
N THR A 23 -5.25 14.20 -0.88
CA THR A 23 -4.38 15.13 -0.15
C THR A 23 -2.94 15.00 -0.64
N LEU A 24 -2.44 13.77 -0.80
CA LEU A 24 -1.11 13.49 -1.29
C LEU A 24 -0.92 14.00 -2.73
N ALA A 25 -1.88 13.75 -3.62
CA ALA A 25 -1.79 14.19 -5.01
C ALA A 25 -1.77 15.73 -5.12
N ALA A 26 -2.64 16.42 -4.37
CA ALA A 26 -2.68 17.88 -4.35
C ALA A 26 -1.37 18.49 -3.79
N ASP A 27 -0.84 17.88 -2.72
CA ASP A 27 0.42 18.28 -2.10
C ASP A 27 1.63 18.07 -3.03
N LEU A 28 1.72 16.92 -3.73
CA LEU A 28 2.77 16.69 -4.73
C LEU A 28 2.68 17.66 -5.91
N VAL A 29 1.47 17.92 -6.41
CA VAL A 29 1.26 18.91 -7.48
C VAL A 29 1.75 20.29 -7.05
N ALA A 30 1.39 20.74 -5.86
CA ALA A 30 1.80 22.04 -5.34
C ALA A 30 3.31 22.10 -5.05
N ARG A 31 3.88 21.06 -4.44
CA ARG A 31 5.29 21.04 -4.01
C ARG A 31 6.27 20.99 -5.19
N HIS A 32 5.91 20.28 -6.26
CA HIS A 32 6.77 20.08 -7.43
C HIS A 32 6.35 20.89 -8.66
N ASP A 33 5.38 21.81 -8.51
CA ASP A 33 4.86 22.64 -9.61
C ASP A 33 4.42 21.78 -10.83
N LEU A 34 3.64 20.73 -10.55
CA LEU A 34 3.21 19.76 -11.56
C LEU A 34 2.02 20.29 -12.36
N HIS A 35 2.28 21.28 -13.22
CA HIS A 35 1.30 21.84 -14.14
C HIS A 35 1.75 21.69 -15.59
N GLN A 36 0.90 21.07 -16.42
CA GLN A 36 1.19 20.77 -17.84
C GLN A 36 2.51 20.00 -18.02
N LYS A 37 2.82 19.10 -17.09
CA LYS A 37 4.03 18.27 -17.03
C LYS A 37 3.79 16.86 -17.54
N ALA A 38 4.87 16.13 -17.83
CA ALA A 38 4.84 14.70 -18.07
C ALA A 38 5.07 13.92 -16.76
N ILE A 39 4.14 13.04 -16.38
CA ILE A 39 4.22 12.23 -15.16
C ILE A 39 4.32 10.75 -15.53
N VAL A 40 5.31 10.05 -14.95
CA VAL A 40 5.41 8.58 -15.05
C VAL A 40 5.03 7.97 -13.71
N GLU A 41 4.08 7.02 -13.70
CA GLU A 41 3.82 6.16 -12.54
C GLU A 41 4.24 4.73 -12.88
N ILE A 42 5.24 4.21 -12.16
CA ILE A 42 5.66 2.81 -12.25
C ILE A 42 4.72 1.98 -11.36
N SER A 43 4.20 0.87 -11.92
CA SER A 43 3.23 0.00 -11.28
C SER A 43 1.98 0.74 -10.83
N CYS A 44 1.37 1.45 -11.79
CA CYS A 44 0.20 2.31 -11.55
C CYS A 44 -1.09 1.56 -11.16
N GLY A 45 -1.09 0.22 -11.14
CA GLY A 45 -2.25 -0.61 -10.84
C GLY A 45 -3.40 -0.35 -11.81
N LYS A 46 -4.47 0.27 -11.31
CA LYS A 46 -5.64 0.67 -12.13
C LYS A 46 -5.62 2.15 -12.53
N GLY A 47 -4.55 2.88 -12.21
CA GLY A 47 -4.30 4.23 -12.67
C GLY A 47 -4.99 5.34 -11.89
N ASP A 48 -5.65 5.03 -10.77
CA ASP A 48 -6.44 6.00 -10.00
C ASP A 48 -5.58 7.21 -9.55
N PHE A 49 -4.36 6.94 -9.05
CA PHE A 49 -3.47 8.00 -8.55
C PHE A 49 -2.85 8.85 -9.66
N LEU A 50 -2.30 8.23 -10.71
CA LEU A 50 -1.81 8.96 -11.89
C LEU A 50 -2.91 9.81 -12.54
N THR A 51 -4.13 9.28 -12.66
CA THR A 51 -5.27 10.03 -13.23
C THR A 51 -5.57 11.27 -12.39
N MET A 52 -5.54 11.15 -11.06
CA MET A 52 -5.73 12.27 -10.14
C MET A 52 -4.63 13.32 -10.28
N LEU A 53 -3.36 12.94 -10.32
CA LEU A 53 -2.24 13.86 -10.57
C LEU A 53 -2.39 14.60 -11.90
N CYS A 54 -2.87 13.91 -12.94
CA CYS A 54 -3.07 14.51 -14.26
C CYS A 54 -4.27 15.46 -14.30
N GLN A 55 -5.37 15.09 -13.63
CA GLN A 55 -6.55 15.96 -13.51
C GLN A 55 -6.23 17.26 -12.75
N LEU A 56 -5.50 17.18 -11.64
CA LEU A 56 -5.20 18.33 -10.79
C LEU A 56 -4.25 19.34 -11.45
N GLY A 57 -3.30 18.87 -12.26
CA GLY A 57 -2.30 19.73 -12.88
C GLY A 57 -2.46 19.96 -14.39
N GLY A 58 -3.43 19.31 -15.04
CA GLY A 58 -3.50 19.26 -16.50
C GLY A 58 -2.30 18.53 -17.12
N ASN A 59 -1.81 17.48 -16.44
CA ASN A 59 -0.57 16.78 -16.82
C ASN A 59 -0.83 15.68 -17.85
N GLN A 60 0.24 15.29 -18.55
CA GLN A 60 0.28 14.10 -19.40
C GLN A 60 0.87 12.94 -18.61
N GLY A 61 0.08 11.92 -18.32
CA GLY A 61 0.46 10.76 -17.54
C GLY A 61 0.84 9.56 -18.38
N TYR A 62 1.82 8.78 -17.92
CA TYR A 62 2.23 7.50 -18.49
C TYR A 62 2.32 6.46 -17.38
N GLY A 63 1.33 5.58 -17.30
CA GLY A 63 1.22 4.55 -16.28
C GLY A 63 1.69 3.21 -16.81
N PHE A 64 2.61 2.54 -16.12
CA PHE A 64 3.12 1.23 -16.51
C PHE A 64 2.66 0.17 -15.52
N ASP A 65 1.80 -0.76 -15.94
CA ASP A 65 1.39 -1.88 -15.10
C ASP A 65 0.84 -3.05 -15.94
N PRO A 66 1.39 -4.27 -15.84
CA PRO A 66 0.90 -5.42 -16.60
C PRO A 66 -0.53 -5.85 -16.21
N SER A 67 -0.97 -5.52 -14.99
CA SER A 67 -2.29 -5.83 -14.45
C SER A 67 -3.35 -4.78 -14.83
N TYR A 68 -2.97 -3.69 -15.51
CA TYR A 68 -3.92 -2.64 -15.87
C TYR A 68 -5.04 -3.17 -16.78
N VAL A 69 -6.27 -2.81 -16.43
CA VAL A 69 -7.49 -3.14 -17.19
C VAL A 69 -8.24 -1.85 -17.45
N GLY A 70 -8.53 -1.58 -18.72
CA GLY A 70 -9.17 -0.34 -19.14
C GLY A 70 -8.72 0.09 -20.54
N GLU A 71 -9.08 1.32 -20.88
CA GLU A 71 -8.69 1.98 -22.13
C GLU A 71 -7.21 2.36 -22.09
N THR A 72 -6.56 2.33 -23.26
CA THR A 72 -5.13 2.68 -23.36
C THR A 72 -4.88 4.15 -23.09
N VAL A 73 -5.82 5.03 -23.42
CA VAL A 73 -5.72 6.47 -23.16
C VAL A 73 -7.01 6.96 -22.54
N VAL A 74 -6.92 7.68 -21.44
CA VAL A 74 -8.06 8.24 -20.70
C VAL A 74 -7.87 9.75 -20.54
N ALA A 75 -8.95 10.51 -20.72
CA ALA A 75 -8.93 11.95 -20.47
C ALA A 75 -8.82 12.25 -18.98
N ALA A 76 -7.99 13.24 -18.61
CA ALA A 76 -7.72 13.60 -17.23
C ALA A 76 -7.76 15.13 -17.07
N GLY A 77 -8.97 15.71 -17.10
CA GLY A 77 -9.15 17.16 -17.07
C GLY A 77 -8.63 17.81 -18.36
N GLU A 78 -7.72 18.77 -18.22
CA GLU A 78 -6.99 19.35 -19.36
C GLU A 78 -5.84 18.45 -19.86
N GLY A 79 -5.52 17.40 -19.12
CA GLY A 79 -4.50 16.41 -19.41
C GLY A 79 -5.03 15.10 -19.97
N SER A 80 -4.15 14.10 -20.06
CA SER A 80 -4.52 12.72 -20.41
C SER A 80 -3.60 11.72 -19.73
N VAL A 81 -4.03 10.47 -19.61
CA VAL A 81 -3.19 9.37 -19.12
C VAL A 81 -3.13 8.27 -20.17
N THR A 82 -1.92 7.85 -20.52
CA THR A 82 -1.67 6.68 -21.35
C THR A 82 -1.21 5.51 -20.48
N PHE A 83 -1.90 4.39 -20.55
CA PHE A 83 -1.59 3.17 -19.83
C PHE A 83 -0.89 2.14 -20.71
N VAL A 84 0.28 1.70 -20.26
CA VAL A 84 1.13 0.69 -20.89
C VAL A 84 1.05 -0.60 -20.07
N LYS A 85 0.52 -1.66 -20.68
CA LYS A 85 0.34 -2.98 -20.05
C LYS A 85 1.63 -3.80 -20.04
N ASP A 86 2.67 -3.25 -19.45
CA ASP A 86 4.01 -3.84 -19.35
C ASP A 86 4.71 -3.33 -18.09
N PHE A 87 5.81 -3.99 -17.72
CA PHE A 87 6.72 -3.49 -16.70
C PHE A 87 7.54 -2.33 -17.23
N TYR A 88 7.70 -1.29 -16.41
CA TYR A 88 8.63 -0.20 -16.72
C TYR A 88 10.05 -0.73 -16.88
N SER A 89 10.71 -0.35 -17.97
CA SER A 89 12.03 -0.85 -18.36
C SER A 89 12.68 0.12 -19.34
N GLU A 90 13.92 -0.15 -19.73
CA GLU A 90 14.74 0.66 -20.63
C GLU A 90 14.09 0.86 -22.01
N ARG A 91 13.13 0.02 -22.38
CA ARG A 91 12.31 0.15 -23.61
C ARG A 91 11.51 1.46 -23.65
N TYR A 92 11.29 2.09 -22.49
CA TYR A 92 10.48 3.30 -22.35
C TYR A 92 11.32 4.52 -21.97
N SER A 93 12.64 4.47 -22.17
CA SER A 93 13.56 5.56 -21.81
C SER A 93 13.28 6.88 -22.53
N ASP A 94 12.71 6.79 -23.73
CA ASP A 94 12.33 7.92 -24.60
C ASP A 94 11.00 8.59 -24.20
N TYR A 95 10.26 8.02 -23.24
CA TYR A 95 9.04 8.67 -22.73
C TYR A 95 9.39 10.00 -22.04
N PRO A 96 8.60 11.06 -22.27
CA PRO A 96 8.79 12.31 -21.56
C PRO A 96 8.46 12.11 -20.07
N VAL A 97 9.26 12.72 -19.21
CA VAL A 97 9.07 12.64 -17.77
C VAL A 97 9.67 13.88 -17.12
N ASP A 98 8.85 14.55 -16.32
CA ASP A 98 9.18 15.67 -15.45
C ASP A 98 9.01 15.29 -13.96
N PHE A 99 8.22 14.26 -13.66
CA PHE A 99 8.03 13.69 -12.32
C PHE A 99 7.81 12.18 -12.44
N LEU A 100 8.46 11.40 -11.57
CA LEU A 100 8.32 9.95 -11.54
C LEU A 100 7.86 9.48 -10.16
N CYS A 101 6.79 8.70 -10.11
CA CYS A 101 6.34 8.08 -8.87
C CYS A 101 6.22 6.55 -8.96
N CYS A 102 6.33 5.89 -7.80
CA CYS A 102 6.17 4.45 -7.64
C CYS A 102 5.66 4.18 -6.22
N ARG A 103 4.47 3.60 -6.08
CA ARG A 103 3.83 3.39 -4.78
C ARG A 103 3.53 1.91 -4.58
N HIS A 104 3.77 1.40 -3.38
CA HIS A 104 3.41 0.05 -2.95
C HIS A 104 3.84 -1.02 -3.96
N THR A 105 5.13 -1.00 -4.31
CA THR A 105 5.70 -1.84 -5.37
C THR A 105 7.13 -2.23 -5.06
N LEU A 106 7.96 -1.30 -4.57
CA LEU A 106 9.38 -1.56 -4.35
C LEU A 106 9.61 -2.72 -3.36
N GLU A 107 8.73 -2.91 -2.40
CA GLU A 107 8.67 -4.04 -1.47
C GLU A 107 8.37 -5.39 -2.14
N HIS A 108 7.77 -5.38 -3.33
CA HIS A 108 7.48 -6.58 -4.13
C HIS A 108 8.62 -6.97 -5.08
N ILE A 109 9.66 -6.13 -5.19
CA ILE A 109 10.79 -6.37 -6.09
C ILE A 109 11.85 -7.21 -5.38
N GLU A 110 12.18 -8.37 -5.95
CA GLU A 110 13.19 -9.29 -5.41
C GLU A 110 14.59 -8.65 -5.39
N GLU A 111 14.97 -7.92 -6.44
CA GLU A 111 16.26 -7.24 -6.58
C GLU A 111 16.09 -5.71 -6.63
N PRO A 112 15.77 -5.04 -5.49
CA PRO A 112 15.40 -3.63 -5.47
C PRO A 112 16.56 -2.71 -5.89
N ARG A 113 17.81 -3.11 -5.65
CA ARG A 113 18.98 -2.37 -6.15
C ARG A 113 19.04 -2.39 -7.67
N GLY A 114 18.88 -3.55 -8.30
CA GLY A 114 18.90 -3.66 -9.76
C GLY A 114 17.79 -2.85 -10.41
N PHE A 115 16.59 -2.89 -9.81
CA PHE A 115 15.46 -2.06 -10.25
C PHE A 115 15.75 -0.56 -10.15
N MET A 116 16.25 -0.07 -9.00
CA MET A 116 16.59 1.35 -8.84
C MET A 116 17.76 1.79 -9.74
N GLN A 117 18.71 0.90 -10.03
CA GLN A 117 19.77 1.16 -11.02
C GLN A 117 19.21 1.28 -12.43
N MET A 118 18.26 0.43 -12.82
CA MET A 118 17.55 0.54 -14.10
C MET A 118 16.79 1.89 -14.20
N VAL A 119 16.07 2.28 -13.14
CA VAL A 119 15.42 3.60 -13.07
C VAL A 119 16.46 4.71 -13.22
N ARG A 120 17.60 4.64 -12.51
CA ARG A 120 18.68 5.63 -12.62
C ARG A 120 19.22 5.73 -14.05
N THR A 121 19.47 4.59 -14.70
CA THR A 121 19.97 4.54 -16.07
C THR A 121 18.98 5.16 -17.05
N ILE A 122 17.70 4.86 -16.91
CA ILE A 122 16.66 5.47 -17.76
C ILE A 122 16.69 6.98 -17.62
N LEU A 123 16.71 7.52 -16.39
CA LEU A 123 16.64 8.96 -16.17
C LEU A 123 17.87 9.71 -16.72
N GLY A 124 19.04 9.06 -16.82
CA GLY A 124 20.22 9.66 -17.44
C GLY A 124 20.68 10.94 -16.72
N GLU A 125 20.93 12.01 -17.45
CA GLU A 125 21.36 13.30 -16.86
C GLU A 125 20.19 14.17 -16.38
N ARG A 126 18.94 13.72 -16.55
CA ARG A 126 17.76 14.48 -16.12
C ARG A 126 17.78 14.69 -14.61
N ARG A 127 17.54 15.92 -14.16
CA ARG A 127 17.37 16.26 -12.75
C ARG A 127 15.89 16.53 -12.47
N LEU A 128 15.14 15.47 -12.22
CA LEU A 128 13.70 15.54 -11.97
C LEU A 128 13.32 14.87 -10.65
N PRO A 129 12.27 15.34 -9.95
CA PRO A 129 11.79 14.77 -8.70
C PRO A 129 11.23 13.35 -8.87
N LEU A 130 11.62 12.48 -7.92
CA LEU A 130 11.06 11.15 -7.73
C LEU A 130 10.29 11.09 -6.41
N TYR A 131 9.18 10.37 -6.39
CA TYR A 131 8.44 10.02 -5.18
C TYR A 131 8.21 8.51 -5.10
N PHE A 132 8.71 7.87 -4.05
CA PHE A 132 8.44 6.46 -3.79
C PHE A 132 7.73 6.29 -2.46
N GLU A 133 6.79 5.35 -2.39
CA GLU A 133 6.05 5.01 -1.17
C GLU A 133 6.09 3.49 -0.94
N VAL A 134 6.46 3.08 0.28
CA VAL A 134 6.57 1.67 0.69
C VAL A 134 5.98 1.47 2.08
N PRO A 135 5.59 0.24 2.46
CA PRO A 135 5.27 -0.10 3.84
C PRO A 135 6.42 0.23 4.81
N ASN A 136 6.08 0.79 5.97
CA ASN A 136 7.02 1.06 7.05
C ASN A 136 7.20 -0.18 7.93
N VAL A 137 8.36 -0.86 7.85
CA VAL A 137 8.61 -2.05 8.67
C VAL A 137 8.55 -1.77 10.18
N LEU A 138 8.80 -0.53 10.61
CA LEU A 138 8.70 -0.19 12.03
C LEU A 138 7.26 -0.27 12.53
N PHE A 139 6.26 -0.05 11.68
CA PHE A 139 4.85 -0.26 12.02
C PHE A 139 4.57 -1.76 12.29
N THR A 140 5.11 -2.65 11.46
CA THR A 140 5.04 -4.10 11.69
C THR A 140 5.75 -4.51 12.99
N LEU A 141 6.97 -4.04 13.21
CA LEU A 141 7.81 -4.48 14.33
C LEU A 141 7.37 -3.87 15.66
N ARG A 142 6.94 -2.61 15.68
CA ARG A 142 6.63 -1.86 16.91
C ARG A 142 5.15 -1.82 17.22
N ASP A 143 4.29 -1.70 16.22
CA ASP A 143 2.83 -1.62 16.41
C ASP A 143 2.15 -2.98 16.19
N LEU A 144 2.94 -4.01 15.88
CA LEU A 144 2.49 -5.39 15.70
C LEU A 144 1.42 -5.54 14.61
N ALA A 145 1.58 -4.79 13.51
CA ALA A 145 0.89 -5.04 12.24
C ALA A 145 1.44 -6.31 11.56
N ILE A 146 1.40 -7.43 12.28
CA ILE A 146 2.04 -8.70 11.92
C ILE A 146 1.40 -9.35 10.69
N TRP A 147 0.17 -8.96 10.37
CA TRP A 147 -0.59 -9.44 9.21
C TRP A 147 -0.06 -8.89 7.87
N ASP A 148 0.88 -7.94 7.91
CA ASP A 148 1.60 -7.40 6.74
C ASP A 148 2.84 -8.19 6.33
N ILE A 149 3.18 -9.23 7.08
CA ILE A 149 4.23 -10.16 6.67
C ILE A 149 3.61 -11.16 5.70
N ILE A 150 3.75 -10.89 4.42
CA ILE A 150 3.12 -11.65 3.34
C ILE A 150 4.13 -12.07 2.28
N TYR A 151 3.81 -13.13 1.55
CA TYR A 151 4.68 -13.68 0.51
C TYR A 151 4.93 -12.71 -0.66
N GLU A 152 4.03 -11.74 -0.87
CA GLU A 152 4.16 -10.70 -1.90
C GLU A 152 5.28 -9.70 -1.58
N HIS A 153 5.58 -9.47 -0.29
CA HIS A 153 6.60 -8.53 0.16
C HIS A 153 7.96 -9.24 0.30
N CYS A 154 8.82 -9.03 -0.69
CA CYS A 154 10.22 -9.46 -0.68
C CYS A 154 11.10 -8.54 0.19
N GLY A 155 10.78 -7.24 0.24
CA GLY A 155 11.52 -6.21 0.97
C GLY A 155 10.73 -5.59 2.12
N TYR A 156 11.40 -5.27 3.22
CA TYR A 156 10.82 -4.56 4.36
C TYR A 156 11.71 -3.37 4.71
N PHE A 157 11.20 -2.16 4.49
CA PHE A 157 12.01 -0.95 4.55
C PHE A 157 11.75 -0.15 5.83
N ASN A 158 12.84 0.33 6.42
CA ASN A 158 12.84 1.45 7.36
C ASN A 158 13.53 2.66 6.71
N TYR A 159 13.50 3.81 7.37
CA TYR A 159 14.14 5.05 6.91
C TYR A 159 15.56 4.83 6.40
N SER A 160 16.41 4.20 7.22
CA SER A 160 17.83 4.04 6.91
C SER A 160 18.08 3.12 5.72
N SER A 161 17.38 1.99 5.64
CA SER A 161 17.53 1.03 4.52
C SER A 161 17.01 1.60 3.20
N LEU A 162 15.86 2.30 3.23
CA LEU A 162 15.30 2.96 2.05
C LEU A 162 16.22 4.08 1.54
N GLN A 163 16.68 4.95 2.43
CA GLN A 163 17.63 6.01 2.08
C GLN A 163 18.94 5.44 1.51
N GLN A 164 19.50 4.41 2.15
CA GLN A 164 20.73 3.78 1.68
C GLN A 164 20.58 3.14 0.30
N LEU A 165 19.43 2.51 0.02
CA LEU A 165 19.14 1.98 -1.31
C LEU A 165 19.21 3.08 -2.37
N PHE A 166 18.55 4.21 -2.15
CA PHE A 166 18.53 5.33 -3.11
C PHE A 166 19.92 5.94 -3.29
N VAL A 167 20.63 6.23 -2.21
CA VAL A 167 21.99 6.79 -2.28
C VAL A 167 22.95 5.86 -3.03
N GLN A 168 22.90 4.55 -2.74
CA GLN A 168 23.73 3.56 -3.43
C GLN A 168 23.39 3.39 -4.91
N CYS A 169 22.18 3.79 -5.34
CA CYS A 169 21.73 3.73 -6.72
C CYS A 169 21.90 5.08 -7.46
N GLY A 170 22.64 6.03 -6.89
CA GLY A 170 22.97 7.29 -7.54
C GLY A 170 21.86 8.33 -7.45
N PHE A 171 21.12 8.37 -6.34
CA PHE A 171 20.13 9.39 -6.05
C PHE A 171 20.54 10.24 -4.84
N THR A 172 20.26 11.53 -4.91
CA THR A 172 20.33 12.46 -3.78
C THR A 172 18.95 12.48 -3.12
N VAL A 173 18.88 12.06 -1.85
CA VAL A 173 17.62 11.97 -1.11
C VAL A 173 17.28 13.34 -0.53
N CYS A 174 16.08 13.83 -0.82
CA CYS A 174 15.59 15.13 -0.38
C CYS A 174 14.80 15.02 0.93
N ASP A 175 13.92 14.02 1.04
CA ASP A 175 13.13 13.78 2.23
C ASP A 175 12.77 12.30 2.39
N VAL A 176 12.58 11.84 3.63
CA VAL A 176 12.06 10.52 3.98
C VAL A 176 11.22 10.63 5.24
N GLN A 177 9.90 10.46 5.13
CA GLN A 177 8.97 10.66 6.25
C GLN A 177 7.93 9.54 6.35
N PRO A 178 7.40 9.29 7.56
CA PRO A 178 6.21 8.48 7.71
C PRO A 178 5.00 9.20 7.13
N THR A 179 4.10 8.42 6.55
CA THR A 179 2.79 8.91 6.09
C THR A 179 1.71 7.88 6.41
N TYR A 180 0.44 8.25 6.21
CA TYR A 180 -0.71 7.40 6.49
C TYR A 180 -0.68 6.81 7.91
N GLU A 181 -0.54 7.69 8.91
CA GLU A 181 -0.37 7.35 10.33
C GLU A 181 0.85 6.46 10.64
N GLY A 182 1.89 6.57 9.81
CA GLY A 182 3.14 5.84 9.99
C GLY A 182 3.14 4.43 9.42
N GLN A 183 2.06 4.00 8.78
CA GLN A 183 1.98 2.70 8.09
C GLN A 183 2.88 2.65 6.85
N PHE A 184 3.08 3.79 6.21
CA PHE A 184 3.93 3.92 5.03
C PHE A 184 5.10 4.85 5.29
N LEU A 185 6.17 4.68 4.52
CA LEU A 185 7.25 5.64 4.35
C LEU A 185 7.19 6.15 2.92
N TYR A 186 7.30 7.47 2.75
CA TYR A 186 7.68 8.00 1.45
C TYR A 186 9.13 8.45 1.44
N ILE A 187 9.73 8.44 0.26
CA ILE A 187 11.04 9.01 -0.03
C ILE A 187 10.94 9.88 -1.27
N GLU A 188 11.42 11.11 -1.15
CA GLU A 188 11.61 12.03 -2.27
C GLU A 188 13.10 12.14 -2.59
N ALA A 189 13.43 12.06 -3.88
CA ALA A 189 14.81 12.08 -4.32
C ALA A 189 14.98 12.71 -5.70
N LEU A 190 16.22 13.02 -6.04
CA LEU A 190 16.65 13.49 -7.35
C LEU A 190 17.77 12.57 -7.85
N PRO A 191 17.94 12.39 -9.18
CA PRO A 191 19.16 11.80 -9.71
C PRO A 191 20.38 12.59 -9.23
N ALA A 192 21.35 11.90 -8.64
CA ALA A 192 22.53 12.53 -8.09
C ALA A 192 23.43 13.08 -9.20
N ASP A 193 24.05 14.21 -8.90
CA ASP A 193 25.07 14.88 -9.72
C ASP A 193 26.44 14.77 -9.04
N ALA A 194 27.52 14.86 -9.83
CA ALA A 194 28.89 14.77 -9.34
C ALA A 194 29.24 15.88 -8.34
N THR A 195 28.53 17.01 -8.40
CA THR A 195 28.70 18.15 -7.51
C THR A 195 27.75 18.14 -6.32
N ASP A 196 26.79 17.20 -6.29
CA ASP A 196 25.92 17.10 -5.12
C ASP A 196 26.82 16.79 -3.91
N PRO A 197 26.60 17.45 -2.77
CA PRO A 197 27.29 17.04 -1.56
C PRO A 197 27.05 15.53 -1.44
N ILE A 198 28.10 14.76 -1.11
CA ILE A 198 27.89 13.45 -0.52
C ILE A 198 27.16 13.78 0.77
N GLN A 199 25.83 13.86 0.71
CA GLN A 199 25.03 13.94 1.89
C GLN A 199 25.33 12.61 2.55
N GLY A 200 26.20 12.67 3.57
CA GLY A 200 26.21 11.67 4.61
C GLY A 200 24.77 11.49 5.10
N ILE A 201 24.56 10.49 5.92
CA ILE A 201 23.26 10.16 6.53
C ILE A 201 22.79 11.33 7.43
N ALA A 202 22.41 12.47 6.84
CA ALA A 202 22.35 13.77 7.47
C ALA A 202 21.24 14.56 6.77
N GLY A 203 20.01 14.30 7.22
CA GLY A 203 18.84 14.99 6.68
C GLY A 203 17.49 14.54 7.22
N SER A 204 17.38 13.33 7.80
CA SER A 204 16.20 12.92 8.55
C SER A 204 16.60 12.65 9.99
N ALA A 205 15.93 13.31 10.93
CA ALA A 205 16.03 13.07 12.37
C ALA A 205 15.47 11.69 12.79
N ALA A 206 15.59 10.66 11.95
CA ALA A 206 15.35 9.30 12.35
C ALA A 206 16.53 8.86 13.22
N ALA A 207 16.32 8.84 14.54
CA ALA A 207 17.22 8.23 15.51
C ALA A 207 17.76 6.90 14.96
N PRO A 208 19.00 6.49 15.29
CA PRO A 208 19.53 5.19 14.91
C PRO A 208 18.45 4.15 15.19
N SER A 209 17.87 3.58 14.12
CA SER A 209 16.80 2.62 14.33
C SER A 209 17.40 1.52 15.18
N HIS A 210 16.84 1.27 16.36
CA HIS A 210 17.19 0.10 17.17
C HIS A 210 16.66 -1.18 16.50
N ILE A 211 16.76 -1.27 15.17
CA ILE A 211 16.16 -2.30 14.32
C ILE A 211 16.59 -3.69 14.75
N VAL A 212 17.85 -3.83 15.18
CA VAL A 212 18.37 -5.08 15.74
C VAL A 212 17.59 -5.48 16.99
N GLU A 213 17.28 -4.55 17.89
CA GLU A 213 16.52 -4.81 19.11
C GLU A 213 15.02 -4.99 18.83
N ASP A 214 14.46 -4.17 17.93
CA ASP A 214 13.09 -4.32 17.44
C ASP A 214 12.88 -5.73 16.88
N VAL A 215 13.79 -6.22 16.03
CA VAL A 215 13.73 -7.58 15.46
C VAL A 215 13.95 -8.67 16.52
N ARG A 216 14.92 -8.50 17.44
CA ARG A 216 15.17 -9.47 18.52
C ARG A 216 13.94 -9.68 19.40
N SER A 217 13.26 -8.59 19.77
CA SER A 217 12.06 -8.66 20.61
C SER A 217 10.80 -9.07 19.83
N PHE A 218 10.77 -8.84 18.52
CA PHE A 218 9.62 -9.08 17.66
C PHE A 218 9.10 -10.51 17.73
N ALA A 219 9.97 -11.52 17.66
CA ALA A 219 9.53 -12.92 17.64
C ALA A 219 8.74 -13.32 18.90
N ALA A 220 9.13 -12.79 20.08
CA ALA A 220 8.39 -13.04 21.31
C ALA A 220 7.04 -12.31 21.31
N ARG A 221 7.03 -11.03 20.91
CA ARG A 221 5.82 -10.20 20.84
C ARG A 221 4.81 -10.72 19.81
N TYR A 222 5.29 -11.17 18.66
CA TYR A 222 4.53 -11.84 17.62
C TYR A 222 3.79 -13.07 18.19
N ARG A 223 4.50 -13.96 18.90
CA ARG A 223 3.88 -15.15 19.52
C ARG A 223 2.81 -14.78 20.54
N THR A 224 3.07 -13.76 21.38
CA THR A 224 2.08 -13.27 22.35
C THR A 224 0.84 -12.73 21.64
N LYS A 225 1.02 -11.93 20.58
CA LYS A 225 -0.08 -11.39 19.79
C LYS A 225 -0.91 -12.48 19.12
N VAL A 226 -0.27 -13.46 18.47
CA VAL A 226 -0.94 -14.62 17.87
C VAL A 226 -1.73 -15.41 18.92
N ALA A 227 -1.14 -15.70 20.09
CA ALA A 227 -1.83 -16.42 21.16
C ALA A 227 -3.07 -15.64 21.67
N ALA A 228 -2.95 -14.32 21.82
CA ALA A 228 -4.08 -13.47 22.22
C ALA A 228 -5.21 -13.47 21.18
N GLU A 229 -4.89 -13.44 19.87
CA GLU A 229 -5.93 -13.54 18.83
C GLU A 229 -6.56 -14.93 18.79
N GLN A 230 -5.80 -16.00 19.02
CA GLN A 230 -6.35 -17.36 19.14
C GLN A 230 -7.30 -17.50 20.32
N GLU A 231 -6.98 -16.89 21.47
CA GLU A 231 -7.84 -16.90 22.65
C GLU A 231 -9.16 -16.15 22.39
N LYS A 232 -9.11 -14.98 21.75
CA LYS A 232 -10.32 -14.26 21.33
C LYS A 232 -11.21 -15.10 20.41
N LEU A 233 -10.62 -15.76 19.41
CA LEU A 233 -11.36 -16.64 18.49
C LEU A 233 -11.98 -17.83 19.21
N ALA A 234 -11.25 -18.42 20.18
CA ALA A 234 -11.77 -19.50 21.01
C ALA A 234 -12.96 -19.03 21.86
N GLN A 235 -12.90 -17.80 22.40
CA GLN A 235 -14.00 -17.20 23.14
C GLN A 235 -15.24 -16.99 22.28
N ILE A 236 -15.08 -16.38 21.09
CA ILE A 236 -16.17 -16.19 20.11
C ILE A 236 -16.83 -17.52 19.76
N LYS A 237 -16.02 -18.55 19.52
CA LYS A 237 -16.50 -19.90 19.20
C LYS A 237 -17.26 -20.53 20.39
N ALA A 238 -16.73 -20.39 21.60
CA ALA A 238 -17.33 -20.95 22.80
C ALA A 238 -18.66 -20.29 23.17
N THR A 239 -18.83 -19.00 22.90
CA THR A 239 -20.09 -18.26 23.12
C THR A 239 -21.09 -18.46 21.99
N GLY A 240 -20.68 -19.07 20.87
CA GLY A 240 -21.52 -19.22 19.68
C GLY A 240 -21.84 -17.90 18.99
N GLN A 241 -21.03 -16.85 19.23
CA GLN A 241 -21.21 -15.55 18.61
C GLN A 241 -20.88 -15.63 17.11
N LYS A 242 -21.74 -15.03 16.27
CA LYS A 242 -21.43 -14.82 14.87
C LYS A 242 -20.36 -13.74 14.74
N ALA A 243 -19.27 -14.05 14.06
CA ALA A 243 -18.22 -13.09 13.76
C ALA A 243 -17.97 -12.98 12.25
N VAL A 244 -17.52 -11.81 11.83
CA VAL A 244 -16.96 -11.56 10.49
C VAL A 244 -15.62 -10.87 10.60
N ILE A 245 -14.79 -11.04 9.59
CA ILE A 245 -13.59 -10.23 9.39
C ILE A 245 -13.89 -9.10 8.41
N TRP A 246 -13.36 -7.91 8.64
CA TRP A 246 -13.50 -6.78 7.73
C TRP A 246 -12.17 -6.46 7.04
N GLY A 247 -12.17 -6.63 5.72
CA GLY A 247 -11.02 -6.54 4.83
C GLY A 247 -10.58 -7.90 4.29
N ALA A 248 -10.86 -8.17 3.02
CA ALA A 248 -10.41 -9.33 2.26
C ALA A 248 -9.14 -9.02 1.43
N GLY A 249 -8.29 -8.14 1.98
CA GLY A 249 -6.93 -7.89 1.49
C GLY A 249 -5.91 -8.85 2.11
N SER A 250 -4.63 -8.60 1.82
CA SER A 250 -3.50 -9.40 2.31
C SER A 250 -3.56 -9.66 3.81
N LYS A 251 -3.78 -8.63 4.64
CA LYS A 251 -3.92 -8.75 6.10
C LYS A 251 -4.99 -9.76 6.53
N GLY A 252 -6.19 -9.66 5.94
CA GLY A 252 -7.30 -10.56 6.27
C GLY A 252 -7.04 -12.00 5.82
N ILE A 253 -6.45 -12.17 4.62
CA ILE A 253 -6.04 -13.49 4.13
C ILE A 253 -5.01 -14.12 5.08
N THR A 254 -3.99 -13.35 5.49
CA THR A 254 -2.96 -13.81 6.43
C THR A 254 -3.56 -14.19 7.78
N PHE A 255 -4.41 -13.33 8.37
CA PHE A 255 -5.09 -13.59 9.63
C PHE A 255 -5.88 -14.91 9.59
N LEU A 256 -6.73 -15.08 8.58
CA LEU A 256 -7.59 -16.26 8.46
C LEU A 256 -6.77 -17.55 8.30
N ASN A 257 -5.75 -17.53 7.44
CA ASN A 257 -4.89 -18.70 7.18
C ASN A 257 -4.00 -19.05 8.37
N MET A 258 -3.41 -18.05 9.04
CA MET A 258 -2.51 -18.27 10.17
C MET A 258 -3.23 -18.78 11.42
N LEU A 259 -4.48 -18.34 11.64
CA LEU A 259 -5.22 -18.65 12.86
C LEU A 259 -6.23 -19.79 12.71
N GLN A 260 -6.34 -20.41 11.53
CA GLN A 260 -7.22 -21.56 11.27
C GLN A 260 -8.65 -21.34 11.77
N THR A 261 -9.27 -20.26 11.28
CA THR A 261 -10.54 -19.70 11.77
C THR A 261 -11.80 -20.49 11.37
N GLU A 262 -11.63 -21.71 10.87
CA GLU A 262 -12.73 -22.56 10.38
C GLU A 262 -13.76 -22.85 11.49
N GLY A 263 -15.02 -22.57 11.17
CA GLY A 263 -16.15 -22.69 12.11
C GLY A 263 -16.21 -21.61 13.19
N THR A 264 -15.42 -20.53 13.07
CA THR A 264 -15.51 -19.32 13.90
C THR A 264 -15.84 -18.08 13.06
N ILE A 265 -15.20 -17.94 11.89
CA ILE A 265 -15.44 -16.84 10.96
C ILE A 265 -15.88 -17.42 9.61
N ASP A 266 -17.13 -17.16 9.24
CA ASP A 266 -17.74 -17.71 8.03
C ASP A 266 -17.61 -16.78 6.81
N TYR A 267 -17.49 -15.48 7.05
CA TYR A 267 -17.51 -14.46 6.00
C TYR A 267 -16.43 -13.39 6.19
N ALA A 268 -15.91 -12.90 5.06
CA ALA A 268 -15.07 -11.72 4.98
C ALA A 268 -15.83 -10.57 4.31
N VAL A 269 -15.88 -9.41 4.95
CA VAL A 269 -16.54 -8.23 4.40
C VAL A 269 -15.52 -7.40 3.64
N ASP A 270 -15.83 -6.96 2.43
CA ASP A 270 -14.97 -6.07 1.65
C ASP A 270 -15.78 -5.06 0.83
N LEU A 271 -15.30 -3.82 0.75
CA LEU A 271 -15.92 -2.74 -0.03
C LEU A 271 -15.68 -2.92 -1.53
N ASN A 272 -14.62 -3.63 -1.91
CA ASN A 272 -14.27 -3.84 -3.30
C ASN A 272 -15.26 -4.83 -3.94
N VAL A 273 -16.18 -4.28 -4.74
CA VAL A 273 -17.20 -5.04 -5.47
C VAL A 273 -16.61 -6.11 -6.40
N ARG A 274 -15.35 -5.97 -6.82
CA ARG A 274 -14.65 -6.97 -7.66
C ARG A 274 -14.20 -8.20 -6.87
N LYS A 275 -14.16 -8.10 -5.54
CA LYS A 275 -13.85 -9.20 -4.62
C LYS A 275 -15.12 -9.91 -4.12
N GLN A 276 -16.24 -9.19 -4.02
CA GLN A 276 -17.51 -9.74 -3.54
C GLN A 276 -17.99 -10.92 -4.39
N GLY A 277 -18.54 -11.94 -3.73
CA GLY A 277 -18.96 -13.21 -4.34
C GLY A 277 -17.82 -14.21 -4.59
N LYS A 278 -16.55 -13.79 -4.46
CA LYS A 278 -15.38 -14.69 -4.47
C LYS A 278 -15.10 -15.23 -3.06
N TYR A 279 -13.99 -15.95 -2.91
CA TYR A 279 -13.63 -16.63 -1.67
C TYR A 279 -12.19 -16.31 -1.28
N ILE A 280 -11.93 -16.29 0.02
CA ILE A 280 -10.58 -16.17 0.59
C ILE A 280 -9.75 -17.39 0.18
N THR A 281 -8.58 -17.14 -0.38
CA THR A 281 -7.62 -18.20 -0.72
C THR A 281 -7.14 -18.92 0.54
N GLY A 282 -7.12 -20.26 0.47
CA GLY A 282 -6.69 -21.14 1.57
C GLY A 282 -7.85 -21.58 2.46
N THR A 283 -8.53 -20.64 3.11
CA THR A 283 -9.56 -20.95 4.13
C THR A 283 -11.01 -20.89 3.62
N GLY A 284 -11.26 -20.32 2.44
CA GLY A 284 -12.54 -20.49 1.73
C GLY A 284 -13.72 -19.67 2.26
N GLN A 285 -13.52 -18.67 3.14
CA GLN A 285 -14.60 -17.76 3.53
C GLN A 285 -15.11 -16.98 2.32
N GLN A 286 -16.42 -16.84 2.18
CA GLN A 286 -16.98 -16.03 1.12
C GLN A 286 -16.74 -14.54 1.41
N ILE A 287 -16.36 -13.80 0.37
CA ILE A 287 -16.23 -12.35 0.43
C ILE A 287 -17.61 -11.74 0.13
N VAL A 288 -18.16 -10.98 1.08
CA VAL A 288 -19.51 -10.41 1.03
C VAL A 288 -19.47 -8.89 1.10
N SER A 289 -20.55 -8.26 0.64
CA SER A 289 -20.72 -6.81 0.77
C SER A 289 -21.15 -6.42 2.20
N PRO A 290 -20.94 -5.17 2.63
CA PRO A 290 -21.47 -4.69 3.90
C PRO A 290 -22.98 -4.90 4.07
N GLU A 291 -23.76 -4.77 2.99
CA GLU A 291 -25.22 -4.92 3.02
C GLU A 291 -25.67 -6.32 3.46
N PHE A 292 -24.88 -7.35 3.15
CA PHE A 292 -25.15 -8.72 3.59
C PHE A 292 -25.32 -8.81 5.11
N LEU A 293 -24.60 -7.98 5.87
CA LEU A 293 -24.61 -7.98 7.33
C LEU A 293 -25.97 -7.61 7.92
N ARG A 294 -26.84 -6.88 7.20
CA ARG A 294 -28.22 -6.63 7.65
C ARG A 294 -28.98 -7.92 7.95
N SER A 295 -28.72 -8.96 7.15
CA SER A 295 -29.33 -10.29 7.31
C SER A 295 -28.52 -11.19 8.23
N TYR A 296 -27.19 -11.12 8.19
CA TYR A 296 -26.32 -11.99 8.96
C TYR A 296 -26.28 -11.63 10.46
N GLN A 297 -26.31 -10.32 10.76
CA GLN A 297 -26.26 -9.72 12.11
C GLN A 297 -25.13 -10.31 12.96
N PRO A 298 -23.85 -9.99 12.64
CA PRO A 298 -22.73 -10.46 13.45
C PRO A 298 -22.74 -9.78 14.82
N ALA A 299 -22.33 -10.51 15.84
CA ALA A 299 -22.07 -9.93 17.17
C ALA A 299 -20.67 -9.29 17.24
N VAL A 300 -19.73 -9.74 16.41
CA VAL A 300 -18.34 -9.25 16.40
C VAL A 300 -17.87 -8.97 14.97
N VAL A 301 -17.24 -7.81 14.77
CA VAL A 301 -16.56 -7.43 13.53
C VAL A 301 -15.08 -7.23 13.83
N ILE A 302 -14.25 -8.10 13.27
CA ILE A 302 -12.79 -8.04 13.44
C ILE A 302 -12.19 -7.20 12.31
N VAL A 303 -11.70 -6.01 12.64
CA VAL A 303 -11.14 -5.03 11.71
C VAL A 303 -9.63 -5.26 11.55
N MET A 304 -9.17 -5.46 10.31
CA MET A 304 -7.76 -5.77 10.03
C MET A 304 -6.81 -4.58 10.07
N ASN A 305 -7.33 -3.36 9.97
CA ASN A 305 -6.51 -2.16 10.07
C ASN A 305 -7.26 -1.11 10.90
N PRO A 306 -6.75 -0.76 12.10
CA PRO A 306 -7.45 0.12 13.03
C PRO A 306 -7.73 1.51 12.45
N ILE A 307 -6.98 1.92 11.41
CA ILE A 307 -7.18 3.21 10.74
C ILE A 307 -8.58 3.35 10.13
N TYR A 308 -9.23 2.23 9.77
CA TYR A 308 -10.57 2.22 9.21
C TYR A 308 -11.68 2.04 10.26
N MET A 309 -11.35 1.92 11.55
CA MET A 309 -12.34 1.64 12.59
C MET A 309 -13.52 2.62 12.60
N GLU A 310 -13.24 3.93 12.45
CA GLU A 310 -14.29 4.94 12.50
C GLU A 310 -15.21 4.90 11.27
N GLU A 311 -14.63 4.73 10.08
CA GLU A 311 -15.41 4.56 8.84
C GLU A 311 -16.30 3.30 8.91
N ILE A 312 -15.75 2.19 9.39
CA ILE A 312 -16.47 0.93 9.54
C ILE A 312 -17.59 1.07 10.60
N ARG A 313 -17.32 1.74 11.72
CA ARG A 313 -18.32 2.01 12.76
C ARG A 313 -19.50 2.79 12.21
N GLN A 314 -19.23 3.87 11.47
CA GLN A 314 -20.27 4.68 10.84
C GLN A 314 -21.09 3.88 9.82
N MET A 315 -20.41 3.03 9.04
CA MET A 315 -21.08 2.16 8.08
C MET A 315 -22.00 1.15 8.77
N LEU A 316 -21.52 0.45 9.81
CA LEU A 316 -22.33 -0.49 10.59
C LEU A 316 -23.54 0.19 11.22
N ALA A 317 -23.37 1.39 11.78
CA ALA A 317 -24.47 2.18 12.32
C ALA A 317 -25.52 2.54 11.25
N SER A 318 -25.09 2.93 10.04
CA SER A 318 -26.01 3.23 8.92
C SER A 318 -26.77 2.00 8.40
N LEU A 319 -26.25 0.81 8.70
CA LEU A 319 -26.83 -0.47 8.33
C LEU A 319 -27.68 -1.10 9.45
N ASP A 320 -27.86 -0.38 10.57
CA ASP A 320 -28.57 -0.86 11.76
C ASP A 320 -27.97 -2.16 12.31
N ILE A 321 -26.63 -2.25 12.34
CA ILE A 321 -25.90 -3.41 12.86
C ILE A 321 -25.28 -3.04 14.21
N ASP A 322 -25.69 -3.75 15.26
CA ASP A 322 -25.11 -3.66 16.60
C ASP A 322 -24.09 -4.79 16.79
N ALA A 323 -22.82 -4.46 16.52
CA ALA A 323 -21.71 -5.40 16.63
C ALA A 323 -20.55 -4.77 17.42
N GLU A 324 -19.83 -5.59 18.19
CA GLU A 324 -18.57 -5.20 18.80
C GLU A 324 -17.48 -5.09 17.71
N LEU A 325 -16.85 -3.92 17.60
CA LEU A 325 -15.69 -3.73 16.72
C LEU A 325 -14.42 -3.98 17.50
N VAL A 326 -13.62 -4.94 17.03
CA VAL A 326 -12.29 -5.24 17.58
C VAL A 326 -11.24 -5.15 16.48
N SER A 327 -10.05 -4.62 16.78
CA SER A 327 -8.92 -4.67 15.85
C SER A 327 -8.04 -5.88 16.14
N ALA A 328 -7.60 -6.55 15.07
CA ALA A 328 -6.59 -7.59 15.14
C ALA A 328 -5.19 -7.06 14.80
#